data_AF-A0A174UQ14-F1
#
_entry.id   AF-A0A174UQ14-F1
#
_cell.length_a   1.000
_cell.length_b   1.000
_cell.length_c   1.000
_cell.angle_alpha   90.00
_cell.angle_beta   90.00
_cell.angle_gamma   90.00
#
_symmetry.space_group_name_H-M   'P 1'
#
loop_
_entity.id
_entity.type
_entity.pdbx_description
1 polymer ?
#
loop_
_entity_poly.entity_id
_entity_poly.type
_entity_poly.pdbx_seq_one_letter_code
_entity_poly.pdbx_strand_id
1 'polypeptide(L)'
;MGLAYLANGATLLLTGLLGRLRGAAVVNPVESIGLYPLPLQLLLAGLIAPAAEELLFRRLLLRRLRPYGERFALVASALCFGLFHGNLNQFFYAFLLGLVLAELALSTGCLWQAVLLHALVNLFSILWGWLGGPVVVTGVLMLAGAMVPFRLIPALLARPDAERGTWRRFLTSPGLLCFGALSLSLALSYLI
;
A
#
# COMPACT_ATOMS: atom_id res chain seq x y z
N MET A 1 -7.65 16.81 -1.32
CA MET A 1 -7.86 16.86 -2.78
C MET A 1 -6.56 16.97 -3.56
N GLY A 2 -5.68 17.96 -3.33
CA GLY A 2 -4.46 18.16 -4.16
C GLY A 2 -3.50 16.97 -4.25
N LEU A 3 -3.16 16.29 -3.15
CA LEU A 3 -2.15 15.22 -3.15
C LEU A 3 -2.57 13.97 -3.95
N ALA A 4 -3.87 13.65 -3.98
CA ALA A 4 -4.40 12.47 -4.66
C ALA A 4 -4.44 12.66 -6.18
N TYR A 5 -4.82 13.86 -6.66
CA TYR A 5 -4.73 14.21 -8.07
C TYR A 5 -3.28 14.28 -8.55
N LEU A 6 -2.36 14.74 -7.69
CA LEU A 6 -0.93 14.72 -7.97
C LEU A 6 -0.38 13.29 -8.08
N ALA A 7 -0.77 12.41 -7.16
CA ALA A 7 -0.44 11.00 -7.22
C ALA A 7 -0.95 10.37 -8.53
N ASN A 8 -2.25 10.49 -8.82
CA ASN A 8 -2.85 9.94 -10.04
C ASN A 8 -2.23 10.52 -11.32
N GLY A 9 -1.98 11.84 -11.35
CA GLY A 9 -1.31 12.50 -12.47
C GLY A 9 0.12 12.01 -12.67
N ALA A 10 0.88 11.85 -11.59
CA ALA A 10 2.23 11.27 -11.63
C ALA A 10 2.20 9.84 -12.17
N THR A 11 1.18 9.06 -11.80
CA THR A 11 1.03 7.70 -12.28
C THR A 11 0.72 7.60 -13.76
N LEU A 12 -0.23 8.40 -14.25
CA LEU A 12 -0.60 8.43 -15.66
C LEU A 12 0.56 8.94 -16.54
N LEU A 13 1.31 9.93 -16.04
CA LEU A 13 2.52 10.41 -16.69
C LEU A 13 3.58 9.30 -16.77
N LEU A 14 3.85 8.62 -15.65
CA LEU A 14 4.90 7.60 -15.55
C LEU A 14 4.58 6.37 -16.39
N THR A 15 3.35 5.86 -16.33
CA THR A 15 2.87 4.73 -17.15
C THR A 15 2.85 5.07 -18.64
N GLY A 16 2.47 6.31 -18.99
CA GLY A 16 2.53 6.79 -20.38
C GLY A 16 3.95 6.89 -20.93
N LEU A 17 4.91 7.36 -20.12
CA LEU A 17 6.33 7.40 -20.50
C LEU A 17 6.91 5.98 -20.65
N LEU A 18 6.65 5.10 -19.69
CA LEU A 18 7.13 3.72 -19.71
C LEU A 18 6.54 2.92 -20.88
N GLY A 19 5.27 3.12 -21.21
CA GLY A 19 4.65 2.49 -22.38
C GLY A 19 5.29 2.92 -23.71
N ARG A 20 5.68 4.20 -23.83
CA ARG A 20 6.43 4.71 -24.99
C ARG A 20 7.83 4.13 -25.09
N LEU A 21 8.49 3.91 -23.94
CA LEU A 21 9.84 3.32 -23.88
C LEU A 21 9.83 1.82 -24.17
N ARG A 22 8.81 1.08 -23.71
CA ARG A 22 8.70 -0.39 -23.89
C ARG A 22 8.05 -0.79 -25.22
N GLY A 23 7.43 0.15 -25.94
CA GLY A 23 6.69 -0.15 -27.18
C GLY A 23 5.42 -0.99 -26.97
N ALA A 24 4.97 -1.12 -25.72
CA ALA A 24 3.79 -1.90 -25.33
C ALA A 24 3.02 -1.18 -24.21
N ALA A 25 1.70 -1.33 -24.20
CA ALA A 25 0.86 -0.77 -23.14
C ALA A 25 1.14 -1.47 -21.81
N VAL A 26 1.26 -0.70 -20.73
CA VAL A 26 1.37 -1.24 -19.37
C VAL A 26 -0.02 -1.72 -18.93
N VAL A 27 -0.25 -3.03 -18.97
CA VAL A 27 -1.53 -3.64 -18.58
C VAL A 27 -1.64 -3.66 -17.06
N ASN A 28 -2.81 -3.28 -16.53
CA ASN A 28 -3.04 -3.25 -15.08
C ASN A 28 -3.54 -4.63 -14.61
N PRO A 29 -2.79 -5.36 -13.75
CA PRO A 29 -3.20 -6.68 -13.28
C PRO A 29 -4.59 -6.69 -12.60
N VAL A 30 -5.07 -5.57 -12.08
CA VAL A 30 -6.40 -5.51 -11.46
C VAL A 30 -7.55 -5.51 -12.46
N GLU A 31 -7.31 -5.18 -13.72
CA GLU A 31 -8.30 -5.43 -14.78
C GLU A 31 -8.58 -6.93 -14.93
N SER A 32 -7.58 -7.80 -14.65
CA SER A 32 -7.77 -9.26 -14.69
C SER A 32 -8.63 -9.78 -13.54
N ILE A 33 -8.63 -9.10 -12.38
CA ILE A 33 -9.48 -9.46 -11.23
C ILE A 33 -10.97 -9.24 -11.57
N GLY A 34 -11.27 -8.21 -12.37
CA GLY A 34 -12.62 -7.91 -12.84
C GLY A 34 -13.25 -9.02 -13.69
N LEU A 35 -12.44 -9.98 -14.19
CA LEU A 35 -12.91 -11.10 -15.02
C LEU A 35 -13.48 -12.25 -14.19
N TYR A 36 -13.21 -12.32 -12.88
CA TYR A 36 -13.76 -13.35 -12.01
C TYR A 36 -15.23 -13.07 -11.65
N PRO A 37 -16.03 -14.09 -11.29
CA PRO A 37 -17.38 -13.86 -10.77
C PRO A 37 -17.37 -12.98 -9.51
N LEU A 38 -18.36 -12.08 -9.37
CA LEU A 38 -18.47 -11.15 -8.24
C LEU A 38 -18.28 -11.83 -6.86
N PRO A 39 -18.91 -12.98 -6.54
CA PRO A 39 -18.70 -13.63 -5.24
C PRO A 39 -17.24 -13.98 -4.96
N LEU A 40 -16.50 -14.39 -5.99
CA LEU A 40 -15.09 -14.76 -5.86
C LEU A 40 -14.22 -13.51 -5.66
N GLN A 41 -14.54 -12.41 -6.35
CA GLN A 41 -13.86 -11.12 -6.13
C GLN A 41 -14.03 -10.63 -4.69
N LEU A 42 -15.27 -10.64 -4.18
CA LEU A 42 -15.57 -10.21 -2.81
C LEU A 42 -14.85 -11.07 -1.76
N LEU A 43 -14.80 -12.39 -1.96
CA LEU A 43 -14.14 -13.29 -1.03
C LEU A 43 -12.61 -13.15 -1.08
N LEU A 44 -12.02 -13.28 -2.27
CA LEU A 44 -10.56 -13.32 -2.41
C LEU A 44 -9.95 -11.92 -2.25
N ALA A 45 -10.36 -10.96 -3.07
CA ALA A 45 -9.78 -9.61 -3.08
C ALA A 45 -10.38 -8.69 -2.01
N GLY A 46 -11.65 -8.92 -1.62
CA GLY A 46 -12.33 -8.10 -0.61
C GLY A 46 -12.04 -8.49 0.84
N LEU A 47 -11.77 -9.77 1.13
CA LEU A 47 -11.63 -10.27 2.51
C LEU A 47 -10.29 -10.98 2.76
N ILE A 48 -9.98 -12.00 1.97
CA ILE A 48 -8.81 -12.86 2.22
C ILE A 48 -7.50 -12.10 1.97
N ALA A 49 -7.39 -11.37 0.85
CA ALA A 49 -6.20 -10.61 0.52
C ALA A 49 -5.90 -9.51 1.57
N PRO A 50 -6.85 -8.63 1.96
CA PRO A 50 -6.64 -7.66 3.03
C PRO A 50 -6.17 -8.29 4.34
N ALA A 51 -6.74 -9.43 4.74
CA ALA A 51 -6.34 -10.12 5.97
C ALA A 51 -4.90 -10.64 5.90
N ALA A 52 -4.53 -11.27 4.77
CA ALA A 52 -3.18 -11.78 4.55
C ALA A 52 -2.15 -10.65 4.44
N GLU A 53 -2.50 -9.58 3.73
CA GLU A 53 -1.64 -8.41 3.55
C GLU A 53 -1.39 -7.70 4.89
N GLU A 54 -2.41 -7.41 5.69
CA GLU A 54 -2.17 -6.77 6.98
C GLU A 54 -1.38 -7.66 7.95
N LEU A 55 -1.56 -8.98 7.89
CA LEU A 55 -0.73 -9.92 8.66
C LEU A 55 0.75 -9.79 8.26
N LEU A 56 1.04 -9.74 6.96
CA LEU A 56 2.39 -9.60 6.44
C LEU A 56 2.98 -8.21 6.74
N PHE A 57 2.26 -7.15 6.43
CA PHE A 57 2.78 -5.79 6.48
C PHE A 57 2.69 -5.14 7.86
N ARG A 58 1.60 -5.32 8.61
CA ARG A 58 1.44 -4.71 9.94
C ARG A 58 1.92 -5.58 11.07
N ARG A 59 1.64 -6.89 11.02
CA ARG A 59 2.04 -7.78 12.12
C ARG A 59 3.49 -8.21 11.99
N LEU A 60 3.96 -8.56 10.79
CA LEU A 60 5.34 -9.00 10.60
C LEU A 60 6.27 -7.83 10.29
N LEU A 61 6.13 -7.18 9.13
CA LEU A 61 7.10 -6.20 8.64
C LEU A 61 7.19 -4.97 9.55
N LEU A 62 6.08 -4.26 9.78
CA LEU A 62 6.05 -3.04 10.60
C LEU A 62 6.65 -3.29 11.98
N ARG A 63 6.27 -4.37 12.68
CA ARG A 63 6.83 -4.72 13.99
C ARG A 63 8.33 -5.02 13.94
N ARG A 64 8.81 -5.68 12.89
CA ARG A 64 10.26 -5.92 12.68
C ARG A 64 11.03 -4.64 12.40
N LEU A 65 10.38 -3.64 11.80
CA LEU A 65 10.98 -2.35 11.49
C LEU A 65 10.97 -1.37 12.66
N ARG A 66 10.01 -1.48 13.60
CA ARG A 66 9.85 -0.57 14.75
C ARG A 66 11.13 -0.33 15.56
N PRO A 67 11.99 -1.33 15.85
CA PRO A 67 13.24 -1.09 16.57
C PRO A 67 14.18 -0.11 15.86
N TYR A 68 14.05 0.06 14.55
CA TYR A 68 14.85 0.98 13.73
C TYR A 68 14.19 2.37 13.60
N GLY A 69 13.30 2.74 14.52
CA GLY A 69 12.57 4.00 14.54
C GLY A 69 11.15 3.84 14.01
N GLU A 70 10.16 4.36 14.75
CA GLU A 70 8.75 4.19 14.38
C GLU A 70 8.38 4.95 13.11
N ARG A 71 8.99 6.12 12.86
CA ARG A 71 8.80 6.88 11.61
C ARG A 71 9.25 6.08 10.41
N PHE A 72 10.46 5.52 10.48
CA PHE A 72 11.02 4.67 9.45
C PHE A 72 10.15 3.43 9.23
N ALA A 73 9.74 2.75 10.30
CA ALA A 73 8.88 1.58 10.23
C ALA A 73 7.55 1.86 9.53
N LEU A 74 6.92 3.00 9.85
CA LEU A 74 5.68 3.44 9.23
C LEU A 74 5.87 3.63 7.72
N VAL A 75 6.84 4.46 7.31
CA VAL A 75 7.06 4.80 5.90
C VAL A 75 7.53 3.60 5.09
N ALA A 76 8.51 2.85 5.61
CA ALA A 76 9.06 1.70 4.92
C ALA A 76 8.05 0.56 4.77
N SER A 77 7.21 0.29 5.79
CA SER A 77 6.15 -0.73 5.66
C SER A 77 5.10 -0.34 4.62
N ALA A 78 4.71 0.94 4.57
CA ALA A 78 3.78 1.46 3.57
C ALA A 78 4.38 1.43 2.17
N LEU A 79 5.67 1.73 2.03
CA LEU A 79 6.39 1.67 0.76
C LEU A 79 6.43 0.24 0.22
N CYS A 80 6.82 -0.73 1.05
CA CYS A 80 6.81 -2.14 0.68
C CYS A 80 5.40 -2.62 0.30
N PHE A 81 4.37 -2.17 1.02
CA PHE A 81 2.98 -2.48 0.69
C PHE A 81 2.57 -1.96 -0.70
N GLY A 82 2.90 -0.70 -1.02
CA GLY A 82 2.65 -0.14 -2.35
C GLY A 82 3.43 -0.83 -3.46
N LEU A 83 4.71 -1.17 -3.23
CA LEU A 83 5.54 -1.88 -4.20
C LEU A 83 5.08 -3.31 -4.47
N PHE A 84 4.55 -4.00 -3.44
CA PHE A 84 4.08 -5.39 -3.54
C PHE A 84 2.92 -5.56 -4.53
N HIS A 85 2.14 -4.51 -4.78
CA HIS A 85 1.04 -4.53 -5.75
C HIS A 85 1.51 -4.64 -7.21
N GLY A 86 2.80 -4.41 -7.48
CA GLY A 86 3.37 -4.70 -8.80
C GLY A 86 2.84 -3.83 -9.93
N ASN A 87 2.13 -2.74 -9.66
CA ASN A 87 1.81 -1.80 -10.74
C ASN A 87 1.75 -0.36 -10.25
N LEU A 88 2.17 0.54 -11.14
CA LEU A 88 2.31 1.96 -10.83
C LEU A 88 0.96 2.63 -10.60
N ASN A 89 -0.08 2.27 -11.37
CA ASN A 89 -1.49 2.72 -11.20
C ASN A 89 -1.95 2.55 -9.75
N GLN A 90 -1.52 1.47 -9.09
CA GLN A 90 -1.91 1.16 -7.73
C GLN A 90 -0.91 1.61 -6.67
N PHE A 91 0.38 1.67 -7.03
CA PHE A 91 1.46 2.00 -6.12
C PHE A 91 1.16 3.21 -5.26
N PHE A 92 0.75 4.33 -5.86
CA PHE A 92 0.59 5.58 -5.12
C PHE A 92 -0.58 5.54 -4.13
N TYR A 93 -1.75 5.02 -4.53
CA TYR A 93 -2.86 4.93 -3.56
C TYR A 93 -2.57 3.86 -2.52
N ALA A 94 -1.97 2.73 -2.90
CA ALA A 94 -1.64 1.65 -1.99
C ALA A 94 -0.62 2.11 -0.96
N PHE A 95 0.40 2.88 -1.37
CA PHE A 95 1.33 3.53 -0.47
C PHE A 95 0.62 4.45 0.53
N LEU A 96 -0.25 5.34 0.07
CA LEU A 96 -0.97 6.27 0.93
C LEU A 96 -1.91 5.55 1.91
N LEU A 97 -2.69 4.57 1.43
CA LEU A 97 -3.50 3.69 2.27
C LEU A 97 -2.62 2.94 3.28
N GLY A 98 -1.45 2.49 2.83
CA GLY A 98 -0.47 1.80 3.65
C GLY A 98 0.06 2.66 4.80
N LEU A 99 0.21 3.97 4.62
CA LEU A 99 0.57 4.91 5.69
C LEU A 99 -0.55 4.99 6.74
N VAL A 100 -1.82 5.06 6.30
CA VAL A 100 -3.00 5.11 7.18
C VAL A 100 -3.12 3.82 7.99
N LEU A 101 -2.98 2.66 7.35
CA LEU A 101 -3.07 1.36 8.01
C LEU A 101 -1.89 1.11 8.96
N ALA A 102 -0.67 1.57 8.61
CA ALA A 102 0.47 1.56 9.53
C ALA A 102 0.21 2.42 10.76
N GLU A 103 -0.30 3.63 10.58
CA GLU A 103 -0.64 4.54 11.68
C GLU A 103 -1.69 3.95 12.60
N LEU A 104 -2.76 3.38 12.02
CA LEU A 104 -3.83 2.74 12.76
C LEU A 104 -3.28 1.57 13.60
N ALA A 105 -2.48 0.69 12.99
CA ALA A 105 -1.88 -0.44 13.69
C ALA A 105 -0.91 -0.03 14.83
N LEU A 106 -0.16 1.08 14.67
CA LEU A 106 0.73 1.61 15.71
C LEU A 106 -0.04 2.27 16.84
N SER A 107 -1.04 3.09 16.51
CA SER A 107 -1.80 3.88 17.49
C SER A 107 -2.75 3.04 18.34
N THR A 108 -3.34 1.98 17.78
CA THR A 108 -4.32 1.15 18.50
C THR A 108 -3.75 -0.18 18.97
N GLY A 109 -2.63 -0.64 18.41
CA GLY A 109 -2.05 -1.96 18.68
C GLY A 109 -2.90 -3.14 18.18
N CYS A 110 -4.05 -2.87 17.54
CA CYS A 110 -5.05 -3.84 17.15
C CYS A 110 -4.99 -4.12 15.65
N LEU A 111 -4.45 -5.28 15.26
CA LEU A 111 -4.37 -5.69 13.85
C LEU A 111 -5.75 -5.71 13.17
N TRP A 112 -6.78 -6.13 13.89
CA TRP A 112 -8.11 -6.35 13.32
C TRP A 112 -8.77 -5.07 12.79
N GLN A 113 -8.41 -3.91 13.35
CA GLN A 113 -8.90 -2.63 12.85
C GLN A 113 -8.28 -2.25 11.51
N ALA A 114 -7.00 -2.58 11.29
CA ALA A 114 -6.36 -2.41 10.00
C ALA A 114 -6.94 -3.37 8.95
N VAL A 115 -7.16 -4.64 9.31
CA VAL A 115 -7.81 -5.63 8.42
C VAL A 115 -9.20 -5.17 8.02
N LEU A 116 -10.01 -4.73 8.99
CA LEU A 116 -11.38 -4.28 8.73
C LEU A 116 -11.41 -3.05 7.82
N LEU A 117 -10.59 -2.04 8.10
CA LEU A 117 -10.53 -0.83 7.27
C LEU A 117 -10.08 -1.17 5.84
N HIS A 118 -9.06 -2.01 5.69
CA HIS A 118 -8.57 -2.43 4.38
C HIS A 118 -9.62 -3.26 3.61
N ALA A 119 -10.30 -4.20 4.27
CA ALA A 119 -11.38 -4.97 3.66
C ALA A 119 -12.55 -4.09 3.21
N LEU A 120 -12.97 -3.12 4.03
CA LEU A 120 -14.03 -2.17 3.67
C LEU A 120 -13.66 -1.35 2.43
N VAL A 121 -12.40 -0.91 2.36
CA VAL A 121 -11.85 -0.24 1.19
C VAL A 121 -11.97 -1.18 -0.03
N ASN A 122 -11.40 -2.37 -0.01
CA ASN A 122 -11.44 -3.26 -1.18
C ASN A 122 -12.86 -3.64 -1.61
N LEU A 123 -13.75 -3.95 -0.66
CA LEU A 123 -15.15 -4.26 -0.96
C LEU A 123 -15.87 -3.09 -1.62
N PHE A 124 -15.68 -1.86 -1.11
CA PHE A 124 -16.23 -0.66 -1.73
C PHE A 124 -15.72 -0.48 -3.16
N SER A 125 -14.41 -0.72 -3.38
CA SER A 125 -13.83 -0.61 -4.72
C SER A 125 -14.41 -1.61 -5.71
N ILE A 126 -14.57 -2.86 -5.29
CA ILE A 126 -15.14 -3.92 -6.13
C ILE A 126 -16.58 -3.56 -6.50
N LEU A 127 -17.42 -3.26 -5.50
CA LEU A 127 -18.83 -2.93 -5.73
C LEU A 127 -19.00 -1.68 -6.59
N TRP A 128 -18.19 -0.65 -6.38
CA TRP A 128 -18.22 0.57 -7.18
C TRP A 128 -17.84 0.33 -8.65
N GLY A 129 -16.84 -0.52 -8.90
CA GLY A 129 -16.47 -0.93 -10.25
C GLY A 129 -17.62 -1.65 -10.97
N TRP A 130 -18.33 -2.53 -10.27
CA TRP A 130 -19.52 -3.21 -10.81
C TRP A 130 -20.70 -2.28 -11.11
N LEU A 131 -20.82 -1.15 -10.40
CA LEU A 131 -21.82 -0.11 -10.66
C LEU A 131 -21.43 0.83 -11.82
N GLY A 132 -20.32 0.57 -12.52
CA GLY A 132 -19.84 1.39 -13.62
C GLY A 132 -19.14 2.69 -13.18
N GLY A 133 -18.80 2.79 -11.89
CA GLY A 133 -18.14 3.97 -11.35
C GLY A 133 -16.65 4.03 -11.71
N PRO A 134 -16.10 5.21 -12.04
CA PRO A 134 -14.68 5.33 -12.35
C PRO A 134 -13.81 5.06 -11.10
N VAL A 135 -12.85 4.14 -11.23
CA VAL A 135 -11.92 3.69 -10.17
C VAL A 135 -11.16 4.85 -9.52
N VAL A 136 -10.89 5.91 -10.29
CA VAL A 136 -10.22 7.14 -9.82
C VAL A 136 -11.07 7.89 -8.78
N VAL A 137 -12.39 7.91 -8.93
CA VAL A 137 -13.31 8.54 -7.95
C VAL A 137 -13.34 7.73 -6.65
N THR A 138 -13.20 6.41 -6.72
CA THR A 138 -13.12 5.51 -5.57
C THR A 138 -11.87 5.79 -4.72
N GLY A 139 -10.69 5.91 -5.35
CA GLY A 139 -9.44 6.22 -4.64
C GLY A 139 -9.50 7.59 -3.92
N VAL A 140 -10.18 8.57 -4.51
CA VAL A 140 -10.41 9.89 -3.89
C VAL A 140 -11.39 9.81 -2.71
N LEU A 141 -12.47 9.03 -2.83
CA LEU A 141 -13.45 8.84 -1.74
C LEU A 141 -12.87 8.05 -0.56
N MET A 142 -12.02 7.06 -0.82
CA MET A 142 -11.32 6.28 0.21
C MET A 142 -10.31 7.12 1.01
N LEU A 143 -9.59 8.02 0.35
CA LEU A 143 -8.71 9.00 0.99
C LEU A 143 -9.49 10.11 1.71
N ALA A 144 -10.70 10.46 1.24
CA ALA A 144 -11.57 11.44 1.87
C ALA A 144 -12.27 10.89 3.13
N GLY A 145 -12.61 9.60 3.16
CA GLY A 145 -13.14 8.91 4.34
C GLY A 145 -12.08 8.63 5.43
N ALA A 146 -10.81 8.50 5.05
CA ALA A 146 -9.69 8.42 5.97
C ALA A 146 -9.33 9.82 6.53
N MET A 147 -10.11 10.29 7.51
CA MET A 147 -9.83 11.47 8.35
C MET A 147 -8.56 11.32 9.22
N VAL A 148 -7.42 11.05 8.58
CA VAL A 148 -6.13 10.89 9.24
C VAL A 148 -5.08 11.93 8.80
N PRO A 149 -5.11 12.68 7.68
CA PRO A 149 -4.02 13.63 7.40
C PRO A 149 -3.85 14.73 8.47
N PHE A 150 -4.89 15.05 9.25
CA PHE A 150 -4.80 15.96 10.40
C PHE A 150 -4.17 15.36 11.67
N ARG A 151 -4.08 14.02 11.79
CA ARG A 151 -3.42 13.32 12.91
C ARG A 151 -2.12 12.60 12.51
N LEU A 152 -2.01 12.10 11.28
CA LEU A 152 -0.84 11.40 10.73
C LEU A 152 0.39 12.27 10.71
N ILE A 153 0.28 13.51 10.23
CA ILE A 153 1.45 14.40 10.07
C ILE A 153 1.99 14.83 11.45
N PRO A 154 1.17 15.29 12.41
CA PRO A 154 1.64 15.54 13.77
C PRO A 154 2.18 14.28 14.47
N ALA A 155 1.53 13.11 14.31
CA ALA A 155 1.99 11.85 14.91
C ALA A 155 3.32 11.38 14.33
N LEU A 156 3.51 11.50 13.00
CA LEU A 156 4.79 11.26 12.34
C LEU A 156 5.90 12.15 12.90
N LEU A 157 5.62 13.45 13.08
CA LEU A 157 6.58 14.43 13.59
C LEU A 157 6.83 14.33 15.10
N ALA A 158 5.98 13.63 15.86
CA ALA A 158 6.12 13.45 17.30
C ALA A 158 6.86 12.16 17.70
N ARG A 159 6.99 11.18 16.78
CA ARG A 159 7.56 9.86 17.12
C ARG A 159 9.08 9.89 17.28
N PRO A 160 9.65 9.11 18.21
CA PRO A 160 11.09 9.03 18.40
C PRO A 160 11.78 8.34 17.21
N ASP A 161 12.95 8.86 16.84
CA ASP A 161 13.84 8.24 15.86
C ASP A 161 14.67 7.10 16.48
N ALA A 162 15.33 6.30 15.62
CA ALA A 162 16.14 5.17 16.06
C ALA A 162 17.30 5.60 16.98
N GLU A 163 17.60 4.78 17.99
CA GLU A 163 18.80 4.95 18.80
C GLU A 163 20.08 4.74 17.95
N ARG A 164 21.19 5.36 18.37
CA ARG A 164 22.47 5.27 17.64
C ARG A 164 22.96 3.82 17.60
N GLY A 165 23.36 3.34 16.41
CA GLY A 165 23.91 1.99 16.20
C GLY A 165 22.92 0.96 15.65
N THR A 166 21.63 1.28 15.60
CA THR A 166 20.57 0.36 15.15
C THR A 166 20.63 0.06 13.64
N TRP A 167 21.07 1.03 12.82
CA TRP A 167 21.20 0.89 11.36
C TRP A 167 22.19 -0.20 10.93
N ARG A 168 23.25 -0.45 11.70
CA ARG A 168 24.18 -1.54 11.41
C ARG A 168 23.49 -2.90 11.50
N ARG A 169 22.58 -3.08 12.47
CA ARG A 169 21.79 -4.31 12.63
C ARG A 169 20.73 -4.47 11.54
N PHE A 170 20.15 -3.37 11.05
CA PHE A 170 19.22 -3.37 9.92
C PHE A 170 19.91 -3.89 8.65
N LEU A 171 21.04 -3.27 8.29
CA LEU A 171 21.80 -3.57 7.08
C LEU A 171 22.46 -4.96 7.10
N THR A 172 22.54 -5.60 8.26
CA THR A 172 23.06 -6.96 8.40
C THR A 172 21.97 -7.99 8.67
N SER A 173 20.68 -7.63 8.67
CA SER A 173 19.59 -8.56 8.95
C SER A 173 19.24 -9.39 7.70
N PRO A 174 19.60 -10.69 7.61
CA PRO A 174 19.45 -11.47 6.39
C PRO A 174 17.98 -11.61 5.96
N GLY A 175 17.06 -11.76 6.92
CA GLY A 175 15.62 -11.84 6.62
C GLY A 175 15.04 -10.52 6.09
N LEU A 176 15.53 -9.39 6.59
CA LEU A 176 15.06 -8.07 6.17
C LEU A 176 15.59 -7.69 4.78
N LEU A 177 16.86 -7.99 4.52
CA LEU A 177 17.48 -7.85 3.20
C LEU A 177 16.80 -8.74 2.17
N CYS A 178 16.53 -10.00 2.52
CA CYS A 178 15.84 -10.95 1.64
C CYS A 178 14.41 -10.47 1.33
N PHE A 179 13.65 -10.06 2.35
CA PHE A 179 12.29 -9.51 2.14
C PHE A 179 12.30 -8.26 1.27
N GLY A 180 13.26 -7.34 1.49
CA GLY A 180 13.43 -6.14 0.68
C GLY A 180 13.81 -6.47 -0.77
N ALA A 181 14.74 -7.41 -0.98
CA ALA A 181 15.17 -7.87 -2.30
C ALA A 181 14.04 -8.58 -3.05
N LEU A 182 13.25 -9.42 -2.37
CA LEU A 182 12.06 -10.06 -2.93
C LEU A 182 10.99 -9.05 -3.31
N SER A 183 10.71 -8.09 -2.43
CA SER A 183 9.72 -7.03 -2.68
C SER A 183 10.14 -6.16 -3.87
N LEU A 184 11.44 -5.82 -3.97
CA LEU A 184 11.98 -5.06 -5.09
C LEU A 184 11.97 -5.89 -6.38
N SER A 185 12.39 -7.15 -6.33
CA SER A 185 12.39 -8.06 -7.49
C SER A 185 10.97 -8.27 -8.02
N LEU A 186 10.00 -8.46 -7.12
CA LEU A 186 8.59 -8.56 -7.48
C LEU A 186 8.14 -7.26 -8.17
N ALA A 187 8.40 -6.10 -7.57
CA ALA A 187 8.05 -4.81 -8.18
C ALA A 187 8.71 -4.59 -9.56
N LEU A 188 9.98 -4.98 -9.72
CA LEU A 188 10.71 -4.89 -10.98
C LEU A 188 10.20 -5.89 -12.02
N SER A 189 9.73 -7.08 -11.61
CA SER A 189 9.20 -8.09 -12.55
C SER A 189 7.96 -7.62 -13.32
N TYR A 190 7.23 -6.64 -12.80
CA TYR A 190 6.13 -5.99 -13.52
C TYR A 190 6.57 -4.80 -14.39
N LEU A 191 7.83 -4.38 -14.27
CA LEU A 191 8.48 -3.35 -15.10
C LEU A 191 9.27 -3.93 -16.29
N ILE A 192 9.37 -5.26 -16.42
CA ILE A 192 10.01 -5.99 -17.54
C ILE A 192 8.96 -6.81 -18.30
#